data_AF-A0A370TLS4-F1
#
_entry.id   AF-A0A370TLS4-F1
#
_cell.length_a   1.000
_cell.length_b   1.000
_cell.length_c   1.000
_cell.angle_alpha   90.00
_cell.angle_beta   90.00
_cell.angle_gamma   90.00
#
_symmetry.space_group_name_H-M   'P 1'
#
loop_
_entity.id
_entity.type
_entity.pdbx_description
1 polymer ?
#
loop_
_entity_poly.entity_id
_entity_poly.type
_entity_poly.pdbx_seq_one_letter_code
_entity_poly.pdbx_strand_id
1 'polypeptide(L)'
;MSALRPAKQGSLRLVKGALNNLRNQPAKAAIIRSLSSTSRQSPVHPRIPQSQKLFAKQIELALPARRAFSASAVAQHGHLDPPKPGEELYITFIDKDGDEHKIAVNKGDNLLTIAQAHDIEMEGACEGSCACSTCHVIVEDEELYDKIPEATDDENDMLDLAFGLTETSRLGCQIVMTPELNGLRVKLPNATRNMQASNFK
;
A
#
# COMPACT_ATOMS: atom_id res chain seq x y z
N MET A 1 56.36 -13.17 17.88
CA MET A 1 56.66 -11.80 18.35
C MET A 1 55.91 -10.89 17.39
N SER A 2 54.78 -10.24 17.67
CA SER A 2 54.19 -9.66 18.89
C SER A 2 52.68 -9.66 18.62
N ALA A 3 51.80 -10.16 19.49
CA ALA A 3 51.31 -9.60 20.75
C ALA A 3 49.78 -9.47 20.65
N LEU A 4 49.09 -10.42 21.30
CA LEU A 4 47.70 -10.32 21.74
C LEU A 4 47.46 -9.05 22.58
N ARG A 5 46.31 -8.40 22.43
CA ARG A 5 45.59 -7.73 23.54
C ARG A 5 44.05 -7.76 23.36
N PRO A 6 43.28 -7.73 24.46
CA PRO A 6 41.94 -8.34 24.55
C PRO A 6 40.79 -7.34 24.84
N ALA A 7 39.57 -7.90 24.76
CA ALA A 7 38.31 -7.58 25.46
C ALA A 7 38.10 -6.21 26.15
N LYS A 8 36.94 -5.59 25.87
CA LYS A 8 36.21 -4.77 26.85
C LYS A 8 34.76 -5.24 26.98
N GLN A 9 34.46 -5.74 28.17
CA GLN A 9 33.14 -5.93 28.76
C GLN A 9 32.62 -4.61 29.34
N GLY A 10 31.31 -4.47 29.44
CA GLY A 10 30.63 -3.48 30.28
C GLY A 10 29.37 -2.95 29.58
N SER A 11 28.18 -2.92 30.15
CA SER A 11 27.74 -3.24 31.51
C SER A 11 26.20 -3.32 31.48
N LEU A 12 25.63 -4.27 32.20
CA LEU A 12 24.19 -4.35 32.49
C LEU A 12 23.67 -3.03 33.08
N ARG A 13 22.51 -2.56 32.61
CA ARG A 13 21.52 -1.93 33.50
C ARG A 13 20.10 -2.40 33.18
N LEU A 14 19.69 -3.35 34.01
CA LEU A 14 18.34 -3.76 34.31
C LEU A 14 17.57 -2.58 34.91
N VAL A 15 16.44 -2.18 34.32
CA VAL A 15 15.40 -1.43 35.01
C VAL A 15 14.11 -2.25 34.96
N LYS A 16 13.88 -2.96 36.07
CA LYS A 16 12.57 -3.46 36.49
C LYS A 16 11.86 -2.33 37.24
N GLY A 17 10.57 -2.14 36.94
CA GLY A 17 9.68 -1.26 37.71
C GLY A 17 8.45 -0.95 36.86
N ALA A 18 7.45 -1.83 36.86
CA ALA A 18 6.31 -1.76 37.79
C ALA A 18 5.46 -0.51 37.56
N LEU A 19 4.25 -0.69 37.02
CA LEU A 19 3.05 -0.08 37.57
C LEU A 19 1.80 -0.79 37.03
N ASN A 20 0.86 -0.92 37.94
CA ASN A 20 -0.28 -1.80 37.98
C ASN A 20 -1.53 -1.10 37.41
N ASN A 21 -2.42 -1.88 36.80
CA ASN A 21 -3.84 -2.02 37.17
C ASN A 21 -4.77 -0.79 37.02
N LEU A 22 -5.81 -0.92 36.18
CA LEU A 22 -7.18 -0.40 36.40
C LEU A 22 -8.07 -1.02 35.29
N ARG A 23 -8.82 -2.11 35.52
CA ARG A 23 -10.18 -2.15 36.11
C ARG A 23 -11.07 -0.95 35.73
N ASN A 24 -11.99 -1.17 34.78
CA ASN A 24 -13.43 -0.98 35.03
C ASN A 24 -14.32 -1.44 33.85
N GLN A 25 -15.22 -2.38 34.13
CA GLN A 25 -16.56 -2.48 33.50
C GLN A 25 -17.54 -1.62 34.36
N PRO A 26 -18.90 -1.76 34.34
CA PRO A 26 -19.87 -2.25 33.33
C PRO A 26 -21.13 -1.34 33.20
N ALA A 27 -22.05 -1.64 32.26
CA ALA A 27 -23.53 -1.58 32.37
C ALA A 27 -24.18 -1.48 30.97
N LYS A 28 -25.38 -1.96 30.61
CA LYS A 28 -26.46 -2.82 31.14
C LYS A 28 -27.51 -2.97 30.01
N ALA A 29 -28.37 -4.00 30.09
CA ALA A 29 -29.76 -4.15 29.54
C ALA A 29 -29.91 -5.38 28.60
N ALA A 30 -30.43 -6.52 29.08
CA ALA A 30 -31.85 -6.91 29.23
C ALA A 30 -32.52 -7.23 27.87
N ILE A 31 -32.54 -8.49 27.39
CA ILE A 31 -33.55 -9.56 27.57
C ILE A 31 -35.01 -9.11 27.42
N ILE A 32 -35.67 -9.49 26.31
CA ILE A 32 -37.08 -9.96 26.28
C ILE A 32 -37.22 -11.09 25.25
N ARG A 33 -37.77 -12.22 25.71
CA ARG A 33 -38.29 -13.38 24.95
C ARG A 33 -39.79 -13.17 24.67
N SER A 34 -40.30 -13.62 23.52
CA SER A 34 -41.51 -14.46 23.33
C SER A 34 -41.99 -14.36 21.86
N LEU A 35 -41.94 -15.46 21.10
CA LEU A 35 -42.95 -16.52 20.88
C LEU A 35 -43.97 -16.19 19.77
N SER A 36 -43.97 -17.12 18.82
CA SER A 36 -44.81 -17.33 17.65
C SER A 36 -46.31 -17.54 17.93
N SER A 37 -47.17 -17.14 16.99
CA SER A 37 -48.40 -17.86 16.68
C SER A 37 -48.86 -17.64 15.23
N THR A 38 -49.47 -18.70 14.70
CA THR A 38 -49.86 -18.97 13.31
C THR A 38 -51.34 -18.64 13.04
N SER A 39 -51.68 -18.49 11.75
CA SER A 39 -52.85 -19.09 11.08
C SER A 39 -54.08 -18.22 10.71
N ARG A 40 -54.22 -18.06 9.38
CA ARG A 40 -55.39 -18.30 8.48
C ARG A 40 -56.75 -17.60 8.66
N GLN A 41 -57.22 -17.17 7.47
CA GLN A 41 -58.54 -17.38 6.81
C GLN A 41 -59.44 -16.15 6.55
N SER A 42 -59.70 -15.93 5.24
CA SER A 42 -60.81 -15.20 4.58
C SER A 42 -62.17 -15.96 4.74
N PRO A 43 -63.33 -15.66 4.07
CA PRO A 43 -63.69 -14.61 3.09
C PRO A 43 -65.16 -14.03 3.21
N VAL A 44 -65.58 -13.24 2.19
CA VAL A 44 -66.92 -13.12 1.52
C VAL A 44 -67.70 -11.77 1.58
N HIS A 45 -68.00 -11.30 0.36
CA HIS A 45 -68.85 -10.23 -0.24
C HIS A 45 -70.35 -10.16 0.18
N PRO A 46 -71.17 -9.08 -0.12
CA PRO A 46 -71.55 -8.66 -1.51
C PRO A 46 -72.04 -7.21 -1.87
N ARG A 47 -72.03 -6.95 -3.20
CA ARG A 47 -72.91 -6.20 -4.15
C ARG A 47 -73.12 -4.65 -4.13
N ILE A 48 -72.51 -3.96 -5.13
CA ILE A 48 -73.07 -3.26 -6.36
C ILE A 48 -74.33 -2.36 -6.18
N PRO A 49 -74.41 -1.11 -6.72
CA PRO A 49 -74.38 -0.87 -8.17
C PRO A 49 -73.67 0.35 -8.81
N GLN A 50 -73.41 0.08 -10.09
CA GLN A 50 -73.03 0.83 -11.29
C GLN A 50 -73.34 2.35 -11.34
N SER A 51 -72.41 3.12 -11.91
CA SER A 51 -72.71 4.00 -13.06
C SER A 51 -71.44 4.60 -13.69
N GLN A 52 -71.22 4.18 -14.93
CA GLN A 52 -70.80 4.97 -16.10
C GLN A 52 -69.38 5.55 -16.23
N LYS A 53 -68.86 5.26 -17.42
CA LYS A 53 -67.50 5.43 -17.95
C LYS A 53 -67.28 6.87 -18.38
N LEU A 54 -66.12 7.45 -18.06
CA LEU A 54 -65.46 8.43 -18.92
C LEU A 54 -63.95 8.20 -18.88
N PHE A 55 -63.40 7.87 -20.05
CA PHE A 55 -61.97 7.71 -20.31
C PHE A 55 -61.28 9.07 -20.19
N ALA A 56 -60.46 9.25 -19.15
CA ALA A 56 -59.45 10.30 -19.11
C ALA A 56 -58.07 9.64 -19.27
N LYS A 57 -57.43 9.86 -20.42
CA LYS A 57 -56.00 9.55 -20.61
C LYS A 57 -55.21 10.44 -19.63
N GLN A 58 -54.77 9.89 -18.50
CA GLN A 58 -53.78 10.55 -17.66
C GLN A 58 -52.40 10.37 -18.32
N ILE A 59 -51.83 11.49 -18.76
CA ILE A 59 -50.41 11.59 -19.07
C ILE A 59 -49.72 11.75 -17.71
N GLU A 60 -49.11 10.68 -17.19
CA GLU A 60 -48.23 10.77 -16.03
C GLU A 60 -46.97 11.55 -16.43
N LEU A 61 -46.91 12.81 -16.03
CA LEU A 61 -45.70 13.62 -16.13
C LEU A 61 -44.75 13.16 -15.01
N ALA A 62 -43.89 12.20 -15.33
CA ALA A 62 -42.85 11.72 -14.44
C ALA A 62 -41.90 12.89 -14.09
N LEU A 63 -41.89 13.30 -12.81
CA LEU A 63 -40.90 14.23 -12.27
C LEU A 63 -39.51 13.58 -12.41
N PRO A 64 -38.49 14.29 -12.94
CA PRO A 64 -37.15 13.72 -13.03
C PRO A 64 -36.64 13.45 -11.62
N ALA A 65 -36.35 12.18 -11.32
CA ALA A 65 -35.71 11.78 -10.09
C ALA A 65 -34.42 12.59 -9.92
N ARG A 66 -34.32 13.33 -8.81
CA ARG A 66 -33.11 14.05 -8.45
C ARG A 66 -31.97 13.03 -8.38
N ARG A 67 -30.94 13.21 -9.23
CA ARG A 67 -29.74 12.36 -9.19
C ARG A 67 -29.12 12.51 -7.81
N ALA A 68 -29.13 11.43 -7.04
CA ALA A 68 -28.43 11.38 -5.76
C ALA A 68 -26.93 11.34 -6.03
N PHE A 69 -26.17 12.21 -5.36
CA PHE A 69 -24.71 12.11 -5.34
C PHE A 69 -24.35 10.83 -4.59
N SER A 70 -23.66 9.91 -5.28
CA SER A 70 -23.03 8.76 -4.65
C SER A 70 -21.62 9.16 -4.24
N ALA A 71 -21.31 9.09 -2.95
CA ALA A 71 -19.94 9.19 -2.46
C ALA A 71 -19.40 7.77 -2.29
N SER A 72 -18.27 7.47 -2.94
CA SER A 72 -17.53 6.24 -2.66
C SER A 72 -16.82 6.37 -1.31
N ALA A 73 -16.58 5.25 -0.64
CA ALA A 73 -15.71 5.24 0.53
C ALA A 73 -14.34 5.85 0.18
N VAL A 74 -13.76 6.60 1.12
CA VAL A 74 -12.42 7.17 0.97
C VAL A 74 -11.45 6.00 0.77
N ALA A 75 -10.92 5.88 -0.45
CA ALA A 75 -9.73 5.08 -0.70
C ALA A 75 -8.56 5.88 -0.12
N GLN A 76 -7.91 5.37 0.92
CA GLN A 76 -6.66 5.97 1.41
C GLN A 76 -5.65 5.96 0.26
N HIS A 77 -5.19 7.14 -0.14
CA HIS A 77 -4.18 7.29 -1.18
C HIS A 77 -2.83 6.93 -0.55
N GLY A 78 -2.26 5.78 -0.92
CA GLY A 78 -0.85 5.43 -0.72
C GLY A 78 -0.23 5.82 0.64
N HIS A 79 -0.83 5.39 1.75
CA HIS A 79 -0.15 5.45 3.05
C HIS A 79 0.60 4.14 3.23
N LEU A 80 1.94 4.16 3.19
CA LEU A 80 2.70 3.03 3.69
C LEU A 80 2.29 2.79 5.13
N ASP A 81 1.70 1.63 5.39
CA ASP A 81 1.30 1.26 6.74
C ASP A 81 2.57 1.09 7.59
N PRO A 82 2.60 1.61 8.83
CA PRO A 82 3.69 1.35 9.75
C PRO A 82 3.93 -0.15 9.90
N PRO A 83 5.20 -0.60 9.96
CA PRO A 83 5.46 -2.02 9.98
C PRO A 83 4.99 -2.67 11.29
N LYS A 84 4.46 -3.90 11.17
CA LYS A 84 3.96 -4.62 12.34
C LYS A 84 5.14 -5.02 13.24
N PRO A 85 5.04 -4.84 14.56
CA PRO A 85 6.11 -5.19 15.48
C PRO A 85 6.40 -6.70 15.40
N GLY A 86 7.57 -7.06 14.87
CA GLY A 86 8.04 -8.44 14.71
C GLY A 86 8.14 -8.97 13.26
N GLU A 87 7.61 -8.26 12.27
CA GLU A 87 7.74 -8.58 10.83
C GLU A 87 8.41 -7.44 10.02
N GLU A 88 9.20 -6.60 10.69
CA GLU A 88 9.90 -5.47 10.07
C GLU A 88 11.02 -5.96 9.16
N LEU A 89 11.00 -5.52 7.91
CA LEU A 89 12.10 -5.71 6.95
C LEU A 89 12.91 -4.43 6.88
N TYR A 90 14.21 -4.56 6.64
CA TYR A 90 15.10 -3.40 6.50
C TYR A 90 15.61 -3.28 5.09
N ILE A 91 15.68 -2.05 4.60
CA ILE A 91 16.31 -1.66 3.34
C ILE A 91 17.17 -0.43 3.58
N THR A 92 18.33 -0.35 2.92
CA THR A 92 19.21 0.82 2.94
C THR A 92 19.29 1.40 1.53
N PHE A 93 18.92 2.67 1.40
CA PHE A 93 19.16 3.46 0.18
C PHE A 93 20.45 4.24 0.32
N ILE A 94 21.27 4.25 -0.71
CA ILE A 94 22.48 5.06 -0.81
C ILE A 94 22.19 6.14 -1.84
N ASP A 95 22.11 7.39 -1.37
CA ASP A 95 21.81 8.53 -2.22
C ASP A 95 22.98 8.89 -3.16
N LYS A 96 22.73 9.83 -4.07
CA LYS A 96 23.72 10.33 -5.03
C LYS A 96 24.93 10.98 -4.33
N ASP A 97 24.71 11.54 -3.14
CA ASP A 97 25.74 12.11 -2.27
C ASP A 97 26.51 11.05 -1.47
N GLY A 98 26.05 9.79 -1.48
CA GLY A 98 26.63 8.67 -0.74
C GLY A 98 26.09 8.51 0.69
N ASP A 99 25.08 9.29 1.08
CA ASP A 99 24.42 9.16 2.38
C ASP A 99 23.56 7.89 2.42
N GLU A 100 23.63 7.16 3.55
CA GLU A 100 22.89 5.92 3.75
C GLU A 100 21.60 6.14 4.55
N HIS A 101 20.46 5.76 3.97
CA HIS A 101 19.13 5.87 4.55
C HIS A 101 18.57 4.49 4.85
N LYS A 102 18.68 4.07 6.11
CA LYS A 102 18.13 2.80 6.57
C LYS A 102 16.67 2.95 6.99
N ILE A 103 15.80 2.21 6.33
CA ILE A 103 14.34 2.32 6.48
C ILE A 103 13.77 0.94 6.87
N ALA A 104 12.79 0.96 7.79
CA ALA A 104 12.00 -0.21 8.15
C ALA A 104 10.70 -0.23 7.33
N VAL A 105 10.43 -1.34 6.66
CA VAL A 105 9.34 -1.49 5.68
C VAL A 105 8.56 -2.78 5.91
N ASN A 106 7.37 -2.87 5.32
CA ASN A 106 6.58 -4.10 5.31
C ASN A 106 6.91 -4.97 4.10
N LYS A 107 6.55 -6.24 4.20
CA LYS A 107 6.49 -7.12 3.03
C LYS A 107 5.44 -6.63 2.05
N GLY A 108 5.76 -6.68 0.76
CA GLY A 108 4.85 -6.26 -0.32
C GLY A 108 4.99 -4.80 -0.75
N ASP A 109 5.76 -3.99 -0.02
CA ASP A 109 6.06 -2.61 -0.43
C ASP A 109 7.09 -2.61 -1.56
N ASN A 110 6.88 -1.76 -2.57
CA ASN A 110 7.85 -1.59 -3.66
C ASN A 110 8.88 -0.48 -3.32
N LEU A 111 10.08 -0.56 -3.89
CA LEU A 111 11.17 0.36 -3.54
C LEU A 111 10.84 1.82 -3.91
N LEU A 112 10.08 2.05 -5.00
CA LEU A 112 9.69 3.41 -5.40
C LEU A 112 8.77 4.06 -4.35
N THR A 113 7.77 3.35 -3.87
CA THR A 113 6.85 3.85 -2.84
C THR A 113 7.58 4.05 -1.52
N ILE A 114 8.51 3.15 -1.15
CA ILE A 114 9.37 3.32 0.02
C ILE A 114 10.21 4.60 -0.11
N ALA A 115 10.88 4.79 -1.24
CA ALA A 115 11.71 5.97 -1.48
C ALA A 115 10.88 7.26 -1.37
N GLN A 116 9.71 7.31 -2.02
CA GLN A 116 8.82 8.48 -1.98
C GLN A 116 8.25 8.77 -0.59
N ALA A 117 7.92 7.74 0.19
CA ALA A 117 7.38 7.90 1.55
C ALA A 117 8.42 8.40 2.56
N HIS A 118 9.71 8.24 2.25
CA HIS A 118 10.83 8.62 3.11
C HIS A 118 11.66 9.79 2.54
N ASP A 119 11.11 10.52 1.56
CA ASP A 119 11.72 11.69 0.93
C ASP A 119 13.12 11.40 0.32
N ILE A 120 13.35 10.17 -0.14
CA ILE A 120 14.55 9.78 -0.89
C ILE A 120 14.46 10.33 -2.31
N GLU A 121 15.57 10.84 -2.86
CA GLU A 121 15.62 11.50 -4.17
C GLU A 121 15.59 10.50 -5.36
N MET A 122 14.66 9.56 -5.32
CA MET A 122 14.39 8.62 -6.39
C MET A 122 13.32 9.16 -7.34
N GLU A 123 13.65 9.23 -8.62
CA GLU A 123 12.69 9.64 -9.64
C GLU A 123 11.76 8.49 -10.04
N GLY A 124 10.48 8.79 -10.26
CA GLY A 124 9.47 7.79 -10.66
C GLY A 124 8.46 8.34 -11.64
N ALA A 125 8.91 8.79 -12.83
CA ALA A 125 8.08 9.55 -13.76
C ALA A 125 6.83 8.79 -14.26
N CYS A 126 6.89 7.47 -14.36
CA CYS A 126 5.75 6.62 -14.77
C CYS A 126 4.98 5.97 -13.61
N GLU A 127 5.30 6.34 -12.36
CA GLU A 127 4.65 5.84 -11.14
C GLU A 127 4.64 4.29 -11.04
N GLY A 128 5.65 3.62 -11.62
CA GLY A 128 5.79 2.16 -11.55
C GLY A 128 5.15 1.37 -12.68
N SER A 129 4.66 2.03 -13.72
CA SER A 129 4.04 1.38 -14.89
C SER A 129 5.02 0.70 -15.85
N CYS A 130 6.29 0.50 -15.46
CA CYS A 130 7.38 -0.02 -16.31
C CYS A 130 7.52 0.70 -17.67
N ALA A 131 7.28 2.02 -17.69
CA ALA A 131 7.29 2.84 -18.91
C ALA A 131 8.45 3.86 -18.95
N CYS A 132 9.33 3.83 -17.96
CA CYS A 132 10.52 4.68 -17.89
C CYS A 132 11.62 4.02 -17.05
N SER A 133 12.85 4.51 -17.17
CA SER A 133 14.00 4.06 -16.38
C SER A 133 14.46 5.05 -15.31
N THR A 134 13.62 6.00 -14.91
CA THR A 134 13.99 7.01 -13.89
C THR A 134 14.11 6.42 -12.48
N CYS A 135 13.45 5.28 -12.23
CA CYS A 135 13.51 4.54 -10.96
C CYS A 135 14.65 3.50 -10.92
N HIS A 136 15.64 3.65 -11.80
CA HIS A 136 16.80 2.78 -11.86
C HIS A 136 17.56 2.81 -10.53
N VAL A 137 17.86 1.62 -10.02
CA VAL A 137 18.68 1.40 -8.82
C VAL A 137 19.74 0.34 -9.10
N ILE A 138 20.84 0.41 -8.36
CA ILE A 138 21.92 -0.58 -8.41
C ILE A 138 21.91 -1.35 -7.10
N VAL A 139 21.76 -2.68 -7.16
CA VAL A 139 21.85 -3.52 -5.96
C VAL A 139 23.32 -3.75 -5.64
N GLU A 140 23.74 -3.45 -4.40
CA GLU A 140 25.15 -3.62 -4.00
C GLU A 140 25.49 -5.06 -3.60
N ASP A 141 24.53 -5.79 -3.02
CA ASP A 141 24.73 -7.16 -2.55
C ASP A 141 24.31 -8.19 -3.61
N GLU A 142 25.29 -8.85 -4.24
CA GLU A 142 25.06 -9.89 -5.26
C GLU A 142 24.20 -11.06 -4.71
N GLU A 143 24.42 -11.47 -3.45
CA GLU A 143 23.64 -12.53 -2.81
C GLU A 143 22.15 -12.19 -2.66
N LEU A 144 21.82 -10.90 -2.54
CA LEU A 144 20.44 -10.44 -2.46
C LEU A 144 19.87 -10.19 -3.86
N TYR A 145 20.70 -9.76 -4.81
CA TYR A 145 20.33 -9.64 -6.21
C TYR A 145 19.83 -10.99 -6.77
N ASP A 146 20.52 -12.08 -6.49
CA ASP A 146 20.14 -13.44 -6.92
C ASP A 146 18.78 -13.92 -6.37
N LYS A 147 18.31 -13.29 -5.28
CA LYS A 147 16.99 -13.57 -4.69
C LYS A 147 15.87 -12.72 -5.29
N ILE A 148 16.22 -11.64 -5.99
CA ILE A 148 15.24 -10.81 -6.69
C ILE A 148 14.81 -11.56 -7.96
N PRO A 149 13.52 -11.63 -8.28
CA PRO A 149 13.05 -12.22 -9.54
C PRO A 149 13.74 -11.59 -10.75
N GLU A 150 14.16 -12.38 -11.73
CA GLU A 150 14.79 -11.87 -12.95
C GLU A 150 13.96 -10.78 -13.64
N ALA A 151 14.63 -9.84 -14.30
CA ALA A 151 13.98 -8.77 -15.03
C ALA A 151 13.18 -9.32 -16.22
N THR A 152 11.96 -8.82 -16.41
CA THR A 152 11.16 -9.13 -17.59
C THR A 152 11.75 -8.49 -18.85
N ASP A 153 11.38 -9.00 -20.03
CA ASP A 153 11.85 -8.42 -21.31
C ASP A 153 11.52 -6.92 -21.42
N ASP A 154 10.29 -6.52 -21.05
CA ASP A 154 9.87 -5.11 -21.03
C ASP A 154 10.70 -4.26 -20.05
N GLU A 155 11.09 -4.84 -18.90
CA GLU A 155 11.97 -4.18 -17.92
C GLU A 155 13.37 -3.97 -18.49
N ASN A 156 13.92 -4.99 -19.16
CA ASN A 156 15.25 -4.92 -19.79
C ASN A 156 15.30 -3.88 -20.91
N ASP A 157 14.26 -3.82 -21.76
CA ASP A 157 14.13 -2.80 -22.80
C ASP A 157 14.19 -1.37 -22.22
N MET A 158 13.63 -1.16 -21.03
CA MET A 158 13.70 0.13 -20.35
C MET A 158 15.05 0.36 -19.66
N LEU A 159 15.65 -0.68 -19.05
CA LEU A 159 16.97 -0.62 -18.42
C LEU A 159 18.08 -0.24 -19.41
N ASP A 160 17.98 -0.65 -20.67
CA ASP A 160 18.91 -0.27 -21.74
C ASP A 160 18.96 1.25 -21.99
N LEU A 161 17.92 1.98 -21.59
CA LEU A 161 17.87 3.43 -21.68
C LEU A 161 18.43 4.14 -20.44
N ALA A 162 18.72 3.40 -19.37
CA ALA A 162 19.22 3.92 -18.10
C ALA A 162 20.67 4.40 -18.21
N PHE A 163 21.05 5.34 -17.34
CA PHE A 163 22.41 5.85 -17.30
C PHE A 163 23.25 5.06 -16.30
N GLY A 164 24.46 4.63 -16.71
CA GLY A 164 25.34 3.88 -15.81
C GLY A 164 24.81 2.50 -15.43
N LEU A 165 24.20 1.80 -16.40
CA LEU A 165 23.71 0.43 -16.22
C LEU A 165 24.86 -0.50 -15.79
N THR A 166 24.58 -1.33 -14.79
CA THR A 166 25.46 -2.37 -14.24
C THR A 166 24.76 -3.74 -14.32
N GLU A 167 25.50 -4.82 -14.08
CA GLU A 167 24.94 -6.18 -14.08
C GLU A 167 23.89 -6.41 -12.97
N THR A 168 23.99 -5.66 -11.87
CA THR A 168 23.05 -5.70 -10.74
C THR A 168 22.01 -4.57 -10.77
N SER A 169 21.85 -3.91 -11.92
CA SER A 169 20.89 -2.82 -12.09
C SER A 169 19.48 -3.33 -12.31
N ARG A 170 18.50 -2.68 -11.66
CA ARG A 170 17.08 -3.01 -11.77
C ARG A 170 16.20 -1.78 -11.74
N LEU A 171 14.95 -1.92 -12.18
CA LEU A 171 13.94 -0.88 -11.95
C LEU A 171 13.37 -1.04 -10.54
N GLY A 172 13.64 -0.08 -9.66
CA GLY A 172 13.20 -0.13 -8.26
C GLY A 172 11.68 -0.28 -8.11
N CYS A 173 10.89 0.23 -9.08
CA CYS A 173 9.45 0.06 -9.05
C CYS A 173 8.96 -1.39 -9.26
N GLN A 174 9.78 -2.26 -9.87
CA GLN A 174 9.45 -3.68 -10.09
C GLN A 174 9.91 -4.57 -8.94
N ILE A 175 10.81 -4.07 -8.08
CA ILE A 175 11.27 -4.80 -6.90
C ILE A 175 10.26 -4.62 -5.78
N VAL A 176 9.73 -5.76 -5.31
CA VAL A 176 8.81 -5.83 -4.18
C VAL A 176 9.54 -6.44 -2.99
N MET A 177 9.38 -5.84 -1.81
CA MET A 177 10.07 -6.30 -0.62
C MET A 177 9.52 -7.63 -0.13
N THR A 178 10.39 -8.63 -0.03
CA THR A 178 10.09 -9.95 0.51
C THR A 178 10.97 -10.23 1.74
N PRO A 179 10.58 -11.18 2.61
CA PRO A 179 11.40 -11.53 3.78
C PRO A 179 12.83 -11.97 3.45
N GLU A 180 13.06 -12.47 2.23
CA GLU A 180 14.35 -12.94 1.75
C GLU A 180 15.32 -11.81 1.38
N LEU A 181 14.75 -10.62 1.10
CA LEU A 181 15.47 -9.38 0.77
C LEU A 181 15.74 -8.53 2.01
N ASN A 182 15.56 -9.07 3.22
CA ASN A 182 15.83 -8.32 4.45
C ASN A 182 17.30 -7.91 4.53
N GLY A 183 17.55 -6.60 4.64
CA GLY A 183 18.88 -6.01 4.63
C GLY A 183 19.35 -5.57 3.25
N LEU A 184 18.46 -5.50 2.25
CA LEU A 184 18.78 -5.03 0.89
C LEU A 184 19.46 -3.66 0.92
N ARG A 185 20.59 -3.54 0.22
CA ARG A 185 21.32 -2.29 0.00
C ARG A 185 21.23 -1.91 -1.46
N VAL A 186 20.64 -0.75 -1.74
CA VAL A 186 20.48 -0.22 -3.10
C VAL A 186 21.10 1.16 -3.19
N LYS A 187 21.74 1.43 -4.32
CA LYS A 187 22.37 2.69 -4.63
C LYS A 187 21.64 3.41 -5.75
N LEU A 188 21.40 4.70 -5.57
CA LEU A 188 20.84 5.57 -6.59
C LEU A 188 21.97 6.04 -7.54
N PRO A 189 21.76 5.96 -8.87
CA PRO A 189 22.70 6.49 -9.84
C PRO A 189 22.72 8.03 -9.80
N ASN A 190 23.87 8.63 -10.11
CA ASN A 190 24.06 10.09 -10.07
C ASN A 190 23.18 10.85 -11.09
N ALA A 191 22.68 10.18 -12.12
CA ALA A 191 21.86 10.78 -13.16
C ALA A 191 20.81 9.79 -13.66
N THR A 192 19.61 10.32 -13.94
CA THR A 192 18.47 9.60 -14.51
C THR A 192 18.03 10.31 -15.79
N ARG A 193 17.54 9.57 -16.79
CA ARG A 193 17.10 10.14 -18.07
C ARG A 193 15.58 10.16 -18.14
N ASN A 194 14.97 11.31 -17.85
CA ASN A 194 13.56 11.52 -18.12
C ASN A 194 13.38 12.06 -19.55
N MET A 195 12.72 11.31 -20.43
CA MET A 195 12.45 11.73 -21.82
C MET A 195 11.35 12.81 -21.84
N GLN A 196 11.63 14.00 -21.33
CA GLN A 196 10.78 15.16 -21.53
C GLN A 196 10.99 15.67 -22.96
N ALA A 197 9.98 15.48 -23.80
CA ALA A 197 9.91 16.02 -25.16
C ALA A 197 9.87 17.56 -25.12
N SER A 198 11.01 18.19 -24.88
CA SER A 198 11.16 19.64 -24.78
C SER A 198 12.07 20.18 -25.89
N ASN A 199 11.92 19.69 -27.12
CA ASN A 199 12.60 20.26 -28.29
C ASN A 199 11.78 20.08 -29.58
N PHE A 200 10.62 20.71 -29.65
CA PHE A 200 10.08 21.18 -30.93
C PHE A 200 10.40 22.67 -31.01
N LYS A 201 11.50 23.01 -31.70
CA LYS A 201 11.90 24.39 -32.00
C LYS A 201 11.51 24.74 -33.43
#